data_AF-F3AJ72-F1
#
_entry.id   AF-F3AJ72-F1
#
_cell.length_a   1.000
_cell.length_b   1.000
_cell.length_c   1.000
_cell.angle_alpha   90.00
_cell.angle_beta   90.00
_cell.angle_gamma   90.00
#
_symmetry.space_group_name_H-M   'P 1'
#
loop_
_entity.id
_entity.type
_entity.pdbx_description
1 polymer ?
#
loop_
_entity_poly.entity_id
_entity_poly.type
_entity_poly.pdbx_seq_one_letter_code
_entity_poly.pdbx_strand_id
1 'polypeptide(L)'
;MKKRISLLIGALALTLSFTGCGSKKELEYDETQLTYVTQFIIANFEVMDEEAFDNYRQASEYQINKIMSEANAPIEPEVLISMMDAWEAAEKECGEYVEHGEYQFEGSDSGVVVSTEAVYEEREATLEFKFDENLNIESLDIAADYTTGEILKKAGMNTILGMGTVFLVLIFLAFVISLLKYIPMLQEKFTKKTEKNKTPVKEVPKAEVPVVEEELTDDEELVAVITAAIAAADESVSDGFVVRSIRRRKSNKWN
;
A
#
# COMPACT_ATOMS: atom_id res chain seq x y z
N MET A 1 10.20 42.21 -15.08
CA MET A 1 9.07 42.25 -14.12
C MET A 1 7.75 41.76 -14.72
N LYS A 2 7.32 42.24 -15.90
CA LYS A 2 6.07 41.80 -16.57
C LYS A 2 5.93 40.27 -16.79
N LYS A 3 6.99 39.55 -17.17
CA LYS A 3 6.94 38.08 -17.39
C LYS A 3 6.80 37.25 -16.11
N ARG A 4 7.32 37.72 -14.98
CA ARG A 4 7.21 37.02 -13.68
C ARG A 4 5.84 37.24 -13.02
N ILE A 5 5.25 38.42 -13.23
CA ILE A 5 3.88 38.73 -12.80
C ILE A 5 2.87 37.93 -13.63
N SER A 6 3.09 37.76 -14.94
CA SER A 6 2.23 36.93 -15.81
C SER A 6 2.25 35.44 -15.43
N LEU A 7 3.39 34.91 -14.99
CA LEU A 7 3.50 33.53 -14.51
C LEU A 7 2.82 33.32 -13.16
N LEU A 8 2.93 34.28 -12.25
CA LEU A 8 2.24 34.24 -10.96
C LEU A 8 0.72 34.36 -11.10
N ILE A 9 0.22 35.21 -12.01
CA ILE A 9 -1.22 35.33 -12.28
C ILE A 9 -1.76 34.08 -12.99
N GLY A 10 -0.98 33.46 -13.89
CA GLY A 10 -1.35 32.20 -14.53
C GLY A 10 -1.39 31.02 -13.56
N ALA A 11 -0.45 30.94 -12.62
CA ALA A 11 -0.43 29.93 -11.56
C ALA A 11 -1.59 30.10 -10.57
N LEU A 12 -1.93 31.35 -10.21
CA LEU A 12 -3.06 31.66 -9.32
C LEU A 12 -4.42 31.38 -9.99
N ALA A 13 -4.53 31.62 -11.31
CA ALA A 13 -5.72 31.31 -12.08
C ALA A 13 -5.93 29.80 -12.22
N LEU A 14 -4.85 29.02 -12.40
CA LEU A 14 -4.88 27.55 -12.44
C LEU A 14 -5.32 26.91 -11.11
N THR A 15 -4.98 27.52 -9.98
CA THR A 15 -5.44 27.07 -8.65
C THR A 15 -6.89 27.47 -8.32
N LEU A 16 -7.44 28.47 -9.02
CA LEU A 16 -8.82 28.96 -8.83
C LEU A 16 -9.82 28.37 -9.83
N SER A 17 -9.35 27.69 -10.89
CA SER A 17 -10.22 27.05 -11.89
C SER A 17 -10.71 25.64 -11.51
N PHE A 18 -10.42 25.14 -10.31
CA PHE A 18 -10.96 23.87 -9.79
C PHE A 18 -12.12 24.00 -8.80
N THR A 19 -12.52 25.21 -8.40
CA THR A 19 -13.82 25.41 -7.75
C THR A 19 -14.92 25.50 -8.79
N GLY A 20 -15.13 24.40 -9.51
CA GLY A 20 -16.40 24.12 -10.17
C GLY A 20 -17.44 23.91 -9.08
N CYS A 21 -18.02 25.01 -8.59
CA CYS A 21 -19.22 25.00 -7.77
C CYS A 21 -20.40 24.60 -8.68
N GLY A 22 -20.44 23.32 -9.06
CA GLY A 22 -21.71 22.68 -9.33
C GLY A 22 -22.47 22.70 -8.02
N SER A 23 -23.75 23.07 -8.05
CA SER A 23 -24.63 23.04 -6.88
C SER A 23 -24.65 21.62 -6.31
N LYS A 24 -23.77 21.32 -5.35
CA LYS A 24 -23.79 20.08 -4.60
C LYS A 24 -25.14 20.03 -3.92
N LYS A 25 -25.92 19.03 -4.26
CA LYS A 25 -27.14 18.71 -3.54
C LYS A 25 -26.65 18.18 -2.19
N GLU A 26 -26.66 19.05 -1.20
CA GLU A 26 -26.29 18.69 0.16
C GLU A 26 -27.34 17.67 0.65
N LEU A 27 -26.88 16.50 1.06
CA LEU A 27 -27.76 15.46 1.60
C LEU A 27 -28.47 16.04 2.83
N GLU A 28 -29.78 15.89 2.91
CA GLU A 28 -30.54 16.32 4.08
C GLU A 28 -30.46 15.22 5.15
N TYR A 29 -29.95 15.57 6.33
CA TYR A 29 -29.82 14.66 7.46
C TYR A 29 -30.20 15.36 8.78
N ASP A 30 -30.59 14.56 9.77
CA ASP A 30 -30.89 15.03 11.12
C ASP A 30 -29.74 14.64 12.06
N GLU A 31 -28.94 15.63 12.44
CA GLU A 31 -27.81 15.48 13.37
C GLU A 31 -28.23 14.79 14.69
N THR A 32 -29.44 15.06 15.20
CA THR A 32 -29.92 14.46 16.45
C THR A 32 -30.20 12.96 16.28
N GLN A 33 -30.76 12.56 15.14
CA GLN A 33 -30.99 11.15 14.84
C GLN A 33 -29.68 10.40 14.67
N LEU A 34 -28.73 10.98 13.93
CA LEU A 34 -27.42 10.38 13.72
C LEU A 34 -26.63 10.26 15.03
N THR A 35 -26.62 11.29 15.87
CA THR A 35 -26.07 11.22 17.23
C THR A 35 -26.71 10.09 18.04
N TYR A 36 -28.04 9.97 18.01
CA TYR A 36 -28.73 8.91 18.76
C TYR A 36 -28.30 7.51 18.30
N VAL A 37 -28.20 7.29 16.99
CA VAL A 37 -27.74 6.01 16.43
C VAL A 37 -26.29 5.73 16.84
N THR A 38 -25.40 6.71 16.72
CA THR A 38 -24.00 6.58 17.11
C THR A 38 -23.85 6.29 18.61
N GLN A 39 -24.55 7.03 19.47
CA GLN A 39 -24.56 6.78 20.92
C GLN A 39 -25.09 5.40 21.27
N PHE A 40 -26.13 4.95 20.57
CA PHE A 40 -26.66 3.60 20.77
C PHE A 40 -25.60 2.54 20.46
N ILE A 41 -24.84 2.69 19.37
CA ILE A 41 -23.78 1.75 19.01
C ILE A 41 -22.68 1.75 20.07
N ILE A 42 -22.15 2.92 20.44
CA ILE A 42 -21.10 3.07 21.47
C ILE A 42 -21.56 2.42 22.77
N ALA A 43 -22.77 2.74 23.25
CA ALA A 43 -23.29 2.20 24.50
C ALA A 43 -23.53 0.68 24.46
N ASN A 44 -23.82 0.10 23.29
CA ASN A 44 -23.93 -1.36 23.15
C ASN A 44 -22.55 -2.02 23.15
N PHE A 45 -21.57 -1.44 22.47
CA PHE A 45 -20.23 -2.02 22.40
C PHE A 45 -19.50 -1.90 23.74
N GLU A 46 -19.65 -0.78 24.46
CA GLU A 46 -19.08 -0.57 25.80
C GLU A 46 -19.50 -1.65 26.82
N VAL A 47 -20.73 -2.18 26.71
CA VAL A 47 -21.24 -3.18 27.66
C VAL A 47 -21.03 -4.62 27.20
N MET A 48 -20.50 -4.83 26.00
CA MET A 48 -20.23 -6.15 25.44
C MET A 48 -18.79 -6.55 25.70
N ASP A 49 -18.59 -7.80 26.14
CA ASP A 49 -17.26 -8.39 26.27
C ASP A 49 -16.87 -9.18 25.01
N GLU A 50 -15.63 -9.67 24.98
CA GLU A 50 -15.09 -10.47 23.87
C GLU A 50 -15.95 -11.74 23.62
N GLU A 51 -16.53 -12.34 24.66
CA GLU A 51 -17.43 -13.49 24.52
C GLU A 51 -18.75 -13.11 23.83
N ALA A 52 -19.35 -11.96 24.20
CA ALA A 52 -20.50 -11.42 23.51
C ALA A 52 -20.19 -11.18 22.03
N PHE A 53 -19.05 -10.57 21.71
CA PHE A 53 -18.63 -10.36 20.33
C PHE A 53 -18.45 -11.67 19.56
N ASP A 54 -17.80 -12.66 20.16
CA ASP A 54 -17.62 -13.99 19.58
C ASP A 54 -18.95 -14.70 19.32
N ASN A 55 -19.96 -14.49 20.17
CA ASN A 55 -21.30 -15.03 19.96
C ASN A 55 -21.96 -14.46 18.70
N TYR A 56 -21.77 -13.17 18.40
CA TYR A 56 -22.24 -12.57 17.15
C TYR A 56 -21.47 -13.12 15.94
N ARG A 57 -20.14 -13.26 16.03
CA ARG A 57 -19.31 -13.83 14.94
C ARG A 57 -19.68 -15.27 14.59
N GLN A 58 -20.11 -16.05 15.59
CA GLN A 58 -20.53 -17.44 15.41
C GLN A 58 -22.00 -17.58 15.02
N ALA A 59 -22.80 -16.51 15.15
CA ALA A 59 -24.19 -16.51 14.74
C ALA A 59 -24.31 -16.53 13.21
N SER A 60 -25.34 -17.19 12.71
CA SER A 60 -25.69 -17.09 11.29
C SER A 60 -26.17 -15.68 10.95
N GLU A 61 -25.94 -15.23 9.71
CA GLU A 61 -26.49 -13.96 9.19
C GLU A 61 -28.00 -13.85 9.43
N TYR A 62 -28.74 -14.96 9.33
CA TYR A 62 -30.17 -14.98 9.63
C TYR A 62 -30.49 -14.60 11.08
N GLN A 63 -29.70 -15.10 12.04
CA GLN A 63 -29.87 -14.76 13.45
C GLN A 63 -29.54 -13.30 13.71
N ILE A 64 -28.44 -12.80 13.15
CA ILE A 64 -28.05 -11.39 13.28
C ILE A 64 -29.15 -10.51 12.66
N ASN A 65 -29.56 -10.78 11.42
CA ASN A 65 -30.65 -10.05 10.76
C ASN A 65 -31.94 -10.05 11.56
N LYS A 66 -32.29 -11.18 12.20
CA LYS A 66 -33.46 -11.25 13.07
C LYS A 66 -33.33 -10.31 14.27
N ILE A 67 -32.18 -10.31 14.95
CA ILE A 67 -31.90 -9.42 16.08
C ILE A 67 -31.97 -7.95 15.62
N MET A 68 -31.34 -7.61 14.50
CA MET A 68 -31.34 -6.24 13.97
C MET A 68 -32.75 -5.79 13.55
N SER A 69 -33.54 -6.68 12.96
CA SER A 69 -34.95 -6.41 12.62
C SER A 69 -35.81 -6.19 13.86
N GLU A 70 -35.62 -6.98 14.91
CA GLU A 70 -36.32 -6.81 16.20
C GLU A 70 -35.92 -5.50 16.91
N ALA A 71 -34.66 -5.08 16.75
CA ALA A 71 -34.14 -3.80 17.24
C ALA A 71 -34.50 -2.60 16.36
N ASN A 72 -35.13 -2.82 15.19
CA ASN A 72 -35.40 -1.80 14.18
C ASN A 72 -34.13 -1.02 13.76
N ALA A 73 -33.00 -1.73 13.70
CA ALA A 73 -31.70 -1.18 13.34
C ALA A 73 -31.34 -1.62 11.91
N PRO A 74 -31.28 -0.70 10.92
CA PRO A 74 -30.96 -1.02 9.53
C PRO A 74 -29.44 -1.19 9.34
N ILE A 75 -28.86 -2.18 10.00
CA ILE A 75 -27.42 -2.49 9.93
C ILE A 75 -27.27 -3.86 9.30
N GLU A 76 -26.46 -3.94 8.25
CA GLU A 76 -26.14 -5.21 7.63
C GLU A 76 -25.28 -6.08 8.57
N PRO A 77 -25.46 -7.41 8.60
CA PRO A 77 -24.70 -8.27 9.50
C PRO A 77 -23.18 -8.13 9.35
N GLU A 78 -22.69 -8.02 8.12
CA GLU A 78 -21.26 -7.86 7.83
C GLU A 78 -20.73 -6.53 8.38
N VAL A 79 -21.50 -5.45 8.25
CA VAL A 79 -21.18 -4.13 8.80
C VAL A 79 -21.16 -4.18 10.32
N LEU A 80 -22.13 -4.84 10.96
CA LEU A 80 -22.12 -5.00 12.41
C LEU A 80 -20.84 -5.69 12.90
N ILE A 81 -20.47 -6.81 12.30
CA ILE A 81 -19.27 -7.56 12.68
C ILE A 81 -18.00 -6.73 12.45
N SER A 82 -17.91 -5.99 11.34
CA SER A 82 -16.74 -5.15 11.06
C SER A 82 -16.59 -3.98 12.06
N MET A 83 -17.70 -3.40 12.52
CA MET A 83 -17.67 -2.39 13.58
C MET A 83 -17.23 -2.98 14.92
N MET A 84 -17.66 -4.21 15.24
CA MET A 84 -17.21 -4.93 16.44
C MET A 84 -15.71 -5.24 16.38
N ASP A 85 -15.20 -5.64 15.20
CA ASP A 85 -13.77 -5.79 14.94
C ASP A 85 -12.98 -4.50 15.17
N ALA A 86 -13.47 -3.37 14.67
CA ALA A 86 -12.84 -2.08 14.84
C ALA A 86 -12.80 -1.66 16.32
N TRP A 87 -13.91 -1.87 17.05
CA TRP A 87 -14.00 -1.61 18.48
C TRP A 87 -13.02 -2.46 19.29
N GLU A 88 -13.03 -3.77 19.08
CA GLU A 88 -12.15 -4.71 19.79
C GLU A 88 -10.66 -4.44 19.50
N ALA A 89 -10.32 -4.07 18.26
CA ALA A 89 -8.98 -3.65 17.89
C ALA A 89 -8.57 -2.35 18.59
N ALA A 90 -9.48 -1.39 18.69
CA ALA A 90 -9.24 -0.14 19.40
C ALA A 90 -9.03 -0.38 20.89
N GLU A 91 -9.82 -1.23 21.55
CA GLU A 91 -9.64 -1.54 22.97
C GLU A 91 -8.30 -2.25 23.23
N LYS A 92 -7.90 -3.18 22.36
CA LYS A 92 -6.58 -3.83 22.43
C LYS A 92 -5.42 -2.85 22.26
N GLU A 93 -5.64 -1.76 21.52
CA GLU A 93 -4.62 -0.77 21.21
C GLU A 93 -4.58 0.40 22.21
N CYS A 94 -5.74 0.84 22.70
CA CYS A 94 -5.94 2.09 23.44
C CYS A 94 -6.41 1.89 24.89
N GLY A 95 -6.74 0.67 25.32
CA GLY A 95 -7.31 0.37 26.63
C GLY A 95 -8.84 0.36 26.62
N GLU A 96 -9.47 0.24 27.78
CA GLU A 96 -10.94 0.28 27.91
C GLU A 96 -11.49 1.67 27.54
N TYR A 97 -12.64 1.72 26.87
CA TYR A 97 -13.32 2.96 26.54
C TYR A 97 -13.83 3.66 27.82
N VAL A 98 -13.70 5.00 27.90
CA VAL A 98 -14.10 5.79 29.08
C VAL A 98 -15.21 6.78 28.76
N GLU A 99 -14.98 7.69 27.82
CA GLU A 99 -15.95 8.73 27.43
C GLU A 99 -15.66 9.29 26.03
N HIS A 100 -16.58 10.07 25.47
CA HIS A 100 -16.38 10.81 24.22
C HIS A 100 -16.92 12.24 24.31
N GLY A 101 -16.38 13.10 23.45
CA GLY A 101 -16.69 14.52 23.38
C GLY A 101 -17.92 14.86 22.53
N GLU A 102 -17.88 16.07 21.95
CA GLU A 102 -18.95 16.54 21.07
C GLU A 102 -18.83 15.93 19.67
N TYR A 103 -19.98 15.66 19.05
CA TYR A 103 -20.05 15.14 17.69
C TYR A 103 -19.81 16.23 16.65
N GLN A 104 -19.06 15.87 15.61
CA GLN A 104 -18.85 16.66 14.40
C GLN A 104 -19.47 15.93 13.20
N PHE A 105 -19.98 16.71 12.25
CA PHE A 105 -20.70 16.18 11.09
C PHE A 105 -20.10 16.71 9.79
N GLU A 106 -19.77 15.79 8.90
CA GLU A 106 -19.31 16.10 7.55
C GLU A 106 -20.23 15.43 6.53
N GLY A 107 -21.17 16.20 5.97
CA GLY A 107 -22.10 15.76 4.94
C GLY A 107 -21.52 15.89 3.53
N SER A 108 -21.79 14.91 2.68
CA SER A 108 -21.46 14.91 1.26
C SER A 108 -22.64 14.42 0.41
N ASP A 109 -22.45 14.33 -0.90
CA ASP A 109 -23.40 13.70 -1.82
C ASP A 109 -23.42 12.18 -1.69
N SER A 110 -22.41 11.56 -1.08
CA SER A 110 -22.30 10.12 -0.90
C SER A 110 -22.72 9.64 0.49
N GLY A 111 -23.04 10.54 1.43
CA GLY A 111 -23.34 10.16 2.80
C GLY A 111 -22.95 11.21 3.85
N VAL A 112 -22.89 10.78 5.11
CA VAL A 112 -22.50 11.61 6.25
C VAL A 112 -21.44 10.89 7.07
N VAL A 113 -20.39 11.61 7.46
CA VAL A 113 -19.43 11.14 8.46
C VAL A 113 -19.74 11.84 9.78
N VAL A 114 -19.95 11.04 10.83
CA VAL A 114 -20.13 11.52 12.21
C VAL A 114 -18.89 11.15 13.00
N SER A 115 -18.16 12.14 13.51
CA SER A 115 -16.94 11.91 14.26
C SER A 115 -17.02 12.42 15.69
N THR A 116 -16.28 11.78 16.59
CA THR A 116 -16.09 12.24 17.97
C THR A 116 -14.71 11.87 18.47
N GLU A 117 -14.11 12.75 19.26
CA GLU A 117 -12.92 12.41 20.05
C GLU A 117 -13.37 11.55 21.24
N ALA A 118 -12.67 10.45 21.49
CA ALA A 118 -12.90 9.56 22.61
C ALA A 118 -11.65 9.38 23.46
N VAL A 119 -11.89 9.23 24.77
CA VAL A 119 -10.88 8.94 25.77
C VAL A 119 -10.96 7.45 26.08
N TYR A 120 -9.84 6.75 25.89
CA TYR A 120 -9.62 5.39 26.39
C TYR A 120 -8.59 5.43 27.53
N GLU A 121 -8.47 4.35 28.29
CA GLU A 121 -7.60 4.29 29.47
C GLU A 121 -6.11 4.59 29.18
N GLU A 122 -5.59 4.17 28.02
CA GLU A 122 -4.17 4.34 27.67
C GLU A 122 -3.90 5.54 26.76
N ARG A 123 -4.86 5.93 25.91
CA ARG A 123 -4.74 7.07 24.98
C ARG A 123 -6.08 7.53 24.45
N GLU A 124 -6.08 8.69 23.78
CA GLU A 124 -7.22 9.20 23.04
C GLU A 124 -7.30 8.56 21.64
N ALA A 125 -8.50 8.56 21.06
CA ALA A 125 -8.73 8.12 19.70
C ALA A 125 -9.90 8.89 19.07
N THR A 126 -9.92 9.00 17.75
CA THR A 126 -11.05 9.55 17.00
C THR A 126 -11.92 8.39 16.49
N LEU A 127 -13.22 8.42 16.81
CA LEU A 127 -14.21 7.51 16.24
C LEU A 127 -14.87 8.20 15.05
N GLU A 128 -14.95 7.51 13.91
CA GLU A 128 -15.62 7.97 12.69
C GLU A 128 -16.68 6.96 12.27
N PHE A 129 -17.94 7.36 12.34
CA PHE A 129 -19.09 6.59 11.87
C PHE A 129 -19.48 7.08 10.48
N LYS A 130 -19.48 6.19 9.50
CA LYS A 130 -19.81 6.52 8.10
C LYS A 130 -21.21 6.04 7.79
N PHE A 131 -22.02 6.93 7.26
CA PHE A 131 -23.38 6.65 6.81
C PHE A 131 -23.48 6.86 5.30
N ASP A 132 -24.20 5.98 4.62
CA ASP A 132 -24.44 6.05 3.17
C ASP A 132 -25.42 7.20 2.80
N GLU A 133 -25.70 7.34 1.50
CA GLU A 133 -26.68 8.31 0.97
C GLU A 133 -28.11 8.10 1.50
N ASN A 134 -28.42 6.93 2.04
CA ASN A 134 -29.72 6.57 2.63
C ASN A 134 -29.71 6.68 4.16
N LEU A 135 -28.62 7.17 4.76
CA LEU A 135 -28.39 7.27 6.20
C LEU A 135 -28.35 5.90 6.92
N ASN A 136 -28.02 4.82 6.21
CA ASN A 136 -27.65 3.55 6.81
C ASN A 136 -26.17 3.59 7.19
N ILE A 137 -25.81 2.95 8.30
CA ILE A 137 -24.40 2.87 8.70
C ILE A 137 -23.63 1.91 7.78
N GLU A 138 -22.45 2.33 7.33
CA GLU A 138 -21.54 1.55 6.49
C GLU A 138 -20.32 1.04 7.26
N SER A 139 -19.78 1.87 8.17
CA SER A 139 -18.59 1.49 8.94
C SER A 139 -18.39 2.32 10.20
N LEU A 140 -17.55 1.79 11.08
CA LEU A 140 -16.92 2.47 12.20
C LEU A 140 -15.41 2.35 12.03
N ASP A 141 -14.73 3.47 11.90
CA ASP A 141 -13.27 3.55 11.94
C ASP A 141 -12.84 4.18 13.28
N ILE A 142 -11.82 3.61 13.92
CA ILE A 142 -11.28 4.14 15.18
C ILE A 142 -9.79 4.37 15.02
N ALA A 143 -9.36 5.62 15.08
CA ALA A 143 -7.99 6.04 14.87
C ALA A 143 -7.35 6.47 16.19
N ALA A 144 -6.41 5.67 16.70
CA ALA A 144 -5.65 5.99 17.91
C ALA A 144 -4.76 7.23 17.73
N ASP A 145 -4.81 8.15 18.69
CA ASP A 145 -3.97 9.34 18.69
C ASP A 145 -2.59 9.03 19.27
N TYR A 146 -1.61 8.97 18.36
CA TYR A 146 -0.22 8.74 18.73
C TYR A 146 0.51 10.06 18.98
N THR A 147 1.30 10.11 20.04
CA THR A 147 2.19 11.25 20.27
C THR A 147 3.25 11.33 19.18
N THR A 148 3.73 12.53 18.88
CA THR A 148 4.81 12.72 17.90
C THR A 148 6.06 11.88 18.24
N GLY A 149 6.33 11.65 19.53
CA GLY A 149 7.43 10.82 20.00
C GLY A 149 7.27 9.34 19.65
N GLU A 150 6.06 8.80 19.78
CA GLU A 150 5.75 7.41 19.42
C GLU A 150 5.77 7.21 17.91
N ILE A 151 5.19 8.14 17.15
CA ILE A 151 5.27 8.15 15.69
C ILE A 151 6.72 8.16 15.25
N LEU A 152 7.55 9.04 15.84
CA LEU A 152 8.97 9.14 15.53
C LEU A 152 9.74 7.86 15.90
N LYS A 153 9.40 7.22 17.02
CA LYS A 153 10.01 5.93 17.42
C LYS A 153 9.64 4.82 16.45
N LYS A 154 8.37 4.72 16.06
CA LYS A 154 7.86 3.72 15.10
C LYS A 154 8.48 3.94 13.71
N ALA A 155 8.49 5.18 13.23
CA ALA A 155 9.13 5.56 11.97
C ALA A 155 10.66 5.37 12.01
N GLY A 156 11.30 5.70 13.14
CA GLY A 156 12.73 5.51 13.35
C GLY A 156 13.13 4.04 13.31
N MET A 157 12.33 3.15 13.92
CA MET A 157 12.54 1.71 13.87
C MET A 157 12.52 1.20 12.43
N ASN A 158 11.54 1.64 11.62
CA ASN A 158 11.48 1.28 10.20
C ASN A 158 12.63 1.89 9.40
N THR A 159 13.10 3.08 9.75
CA THR A 159 14.26 3.72 9.10
C THR A 159 15.55 2.96 9.38
N ILE A 160 15.76 2.50 10.62
CA ILE A 160 16.92 1.68 10.98
C ILE A 160 16.84 0.31 10.29
N LEU A 161 15.66 -0.30 10.27
CA LEU A 161 15.46 -1.61 9.64
C LEU A 161 15.62 -1.54 8.12
N GLY A 162 15.09 -0.52 7.46
CA GLY A 162 15.18 -0.33 6.01
C GLY A 162 16.49 0.32 5.58
N MET A 163 16.68 1.60 5.93
CA MET A 163 17.84 2.38 5.47
C MET A 163 19.14 1.97 6.19
N GLY A 164 19.06 1.65 7.49
CA GLY A 164 20.23 1.26 8.28
C GLY A 164 20.86 -0.06 7.80
N THR A 165 20.06 -1.06 7.45
CA THR A 165 20.57 -2.33 6.91
C THR A 165 21.25 -2.15 5.56
N VAL A 166 20.67 -1.35 4.65
CA VAL A 166 21.31 -0.98 3.38
C VAL A 166 22.65 -0.29 3.62
N PHE A 167 22.72 0.65 4.57
CA PHE A 167 23.96 1.34 4.92
C PHE A 167 25.05 0.37 5.44
N LEU A 168 24.67 -0.59 6.29
CA LEU A 168 25.58 -1.62 6.80
C LEU A 168 26.10 -2.55 5.69
N VAL A 169 25.23 -2.96 4.77
CA VAL A 169 25.63 -3.80 3.62
C VAL A 169 26.61 -3.05 2.72
N LEU A 170 26.37 -1.77 2.44
CA LEU A 170 27.29 -0.95 1.65
C LEU A 170 28.66 -0.78 2.31
N ILE A 171 28.69 -0.54 3.63
CA ILE A 171 29.94 -0.48 4.40
C ILE A 171 30.68 -1.82 4.32
N PHE A 172 29.96 -2.93 4.47
CA PHE A 172 30.53 -4.27 4.38
C PHE A 172 31.12 -4.55 2.99
N LEU A 173 30.41 -4.23 1.91
CA LEU A 173 30.91 -4.38 0.55
C LEU A 173 32.13 -3.49 0.28
N ALA A 174 32.12 -2.24 0.74
CA ALA A 174 33.27 -1.35 0.64
C ALA A 174 34.49 -1.92 1.38
N PHE A 175 34.27 -2.52 2.55
CA PHE A 175 35.32 -3.19 3.31
C PHE A 175 35.88 -4.42 2.58
N VAL A 176 35.03 -5.28 2.01
CA VAL A 176 35.47 -6.44 1.21
C VAL A 176 36.30 -6.00 0.01
N ILE A 177 35.87 -4.99 -0.75
CA ILE A 177 36.63 -4.44 -1.89
C ILE A 177 37.97 -3.86 -1.41
N SER A 178 37.98 -3.19 -0.26
CA SER A 178 39.23 -2.71 0.34
C SER A 178 40.18 -3.85 0.70
N LEU A 179 39.68 -5.02 1.08
CA LEU A 179 40.51 -6.22 1.32
C LEU A 179 41.08 -6.79 0.02
N LEU A 180 40.36 -6.68 -1.11
CA LEU A 180 40.87 -7.09 -2.43
C LEU A 180 42.16 -6.35 -2.82
N LYS A 181 42.36 -5.11 -2.34
CA LYS A 181 43.61 -4.35 -2.52
C LYS A 181 44.83 -5.07 -1.92
N TYR A 182 44.65 -5.92 -0.92
CA TYR A 182 45.74 -6.67 -0.29
C TYR A 182 46.00 -8.02 -0.97
N ILE A 183 45.16 -8.44 -1.92
CA ILE A 183 45.38 -9.65 -2.74
C ILE A 183 46.72 -9.59 -3.49
N PRO A 184 47.10 -8.53 -4.22
CA PRO A 184 48.40 -8.49 -4.91
C PRO A 184 49.60 -8.64 -3.96
N MET A 185 49.54 -8.11 -2.73
CA MET A 185 50.59 -8.32 -1.72
C MET A 185 50.63 -9.76 -1.18
N LEU A 186 49.47 -10.39 -1.00
CA LEU A 186 49.39 -11.81 -0.61
C LEU A 186 49.86 -12.71 -1.75
N GLN A 187 49.52 -12.38 -2.99
CA GLN A 187 49.93 -13.11 -4.19
C GLN A 187 51.45 -13.02 -4.37
N GLU A 188 52.07 -11.85 -4.22
CA GLU A 188 53.55 -11.73 -4.21
C GLU A 188 54.21 -12.50 -3.07
N LYS A 189 53.61 -12.54 -1.87
CA LYS A 189 54.16 -13.30 -0.73
C LYS A 189 54.02 -14.82 -0.90
N PHE A 190 52.98 -15.27 -1.60
CA PHE A 190 52.79 -16.69 -1.94
C PHE A 190 53.59 -17.10 -3.19
N THR A 191 53.76 -16.24 -4.20
CA THR A 191 54.57 -16.54 -5.40
C THR A 191 56.07 -16.45 -5.13
N LYS A 192 56.55 -15.54 -4.26
CA LYS A 192 57.96 -15.51 -3.82
C LYS A 192 58.37 -16.73 -3.00
N LYS A 193 57.43 -17.48 -2.42
CA LYS A 193 57.71 -18.81 -1.83
C LYS A 193 57.79 -19.94 -2.87
N THR A 194 57.27 -19.73 -4.07
CA THR A 194 57.15 -20.76 -5.11
C THR A 194 58.15 -20.57 -6.27
N GLU A 195 58.86 -19.44 -6.35
CA GLU A 195 59.84 -19.16 -7.41
C GLU A 195 61.19 -19.91 -7.29
N LYS A 196 61.32 -20.88 -6.37
CA LYS A 196 62.39 -21.89 -6.38
C LYS A 196 61.93 -23.23 -6.99
N ASN A 197 61.22 -23.21 -8.11
CA ASN A 197 61.25 -24.36 -9.03
C ASN A 197 60.73 -23.95 -10.41
N LYS A 198 61.65 -23.54 -11.29
CA LYS A 198 61.38 -23.46 -12.72
C LYS A 198 61.81 -24.80 -13.36
N THR A 199 60.84 -25.63 -13.70
CA THR A 199 60.97 -26.63 -14.77
C THR A 199 59.99 -26.26 -15.89
N PRO A 200 60.40 -26.38 -17.16
CA PRO A 200 59.58 -25.92 -18.28
C PRO A 200 58.47 -26.93 -18.53
N VAL A 201 57.21 -26.52 -18.34
CA VAL A 201 56.06 -27.33 -18.73
C VAL A 201 55.57 -26.88 -20.10
N LYS A 202 55.75 -27.80 -21.03
CA LYS A 202 55.21 -27.96 -22.38
C LYS A 202 53.82 -27.33 -22.57
N GLU A 203 53.65 -26.58 -23.66
CA GLU A 203 52.35 -26.12 -24.17
C GLU A 203 51.37 -27.29 -24.30
N VAL A 204 50.21 -27.13 -23.68
CA VAL A 204 49.01 -27.95 -23.89
C VAL A 204 47.90 -27.00 -24.34
N PRO A 205 47.08 -27.35 -25.35
CA PRO A 205 46.17 -26.41 -26.01
C PRO A 205 45.13 -25.83 -25.05
N LYS A 206 44.84 -24.55 -25.27
CA LYS A 206 43.78 -23.76 -24.62
C LYS A 206 42.44 -24.48 -24.75
N ALA A 207 41.94 -25.04 -23.65
CA ALA A 207 40.54 -25.41 -23.53
C ALA A 207 39.74 -24.11 -23.38
N GLU A 208 38.83 -23.86 -24.32
CA GLU A 208 37.86 -22.78 -24.26
C GLU A 208 36.93 -23.02 -23.06
N VAL A 209 36.86 -22.03 -22.18
CA VAL A 209 35.82 -21.93 -21.16
C VAL A 209 34.53 -21.57 -21.90
N PRO A 210 33.42 -22.31 -21.75
CA PRO A 210 32.16 -21.90 -22.34
C PRO A 210 31.76 -20.56 -21.71
N VAL A 211 31.59 -19.56 -22.56
CA VAL A 211 30.87 -18.33 -22.22
C VAL A 211 29.47 -18.78 -21.82
N VAL A 212 29.10 -18.54 -20.56
CA VAL A 212 27.69 -18.53 -20.19
C VAL A 212 27.12 -17.28 -20.85
N GLU A 213 26.54 -17.46 -22.03
CA GLU A 213 25.60 -16.50 -22.59
C GLU A 213 24.40 -16.51 -21.64
N GLU A 214 24.12 -15.37 -20.99
CA GLU A 214 22.80 -15.15 -20.42
C GLU A 214 21.81 -15.30 -21.58
N GLU A 215 20.97 -16.34 -21.51
CA GLU A 215 19.77 -16.44 -22.32
C GLU A 215 18.86 -15.26 -21.94
N LEU A 216 19.02 -14.15 -22.64
CA LEU A 216 18.03 -13.07 -22.72
C LEU A 216 16.86 -13.48 -23.64
N THR A 217 16.55 -14.77 -23.72
CA THR A 217 15.52 -15.34 -24.59
C THR A 217 14.15 -15.42 -23.93
N ASP A 218 14.05 -15.13 -22.63
CA ASP A 218 12.78 -15.27 -21.87
C ASP A 218 11.93 -13.99 -21.82
N ASP A 219 12.46 -12.85 -22.28
CA ASP A 219 11.72 -11.57 -22.29
C ASP A 219 10.97 -11.31 -23.60
N GLU A 220 11.14 -12.13 -24.65
CA GLU A 220 10.39 -11.96 -25.90
C GLU A 220 8.88 -12.24 -25.70
N GLU A 221 8.53 -13.17 -24.81
CA GLU A 221 7.13 -13.46 -24.47
C GLU A 221 6.50 -12.30 -23.69
N LEU A 222 7.23 -11.73 -22.73
CA LEU A 222 6.79 -10.55 -21.96
C LEU A 222 6.64 -9.32 -22.85
N VAL A 223 7.61 -9.07 -23.74
CA VAL A 223 7.54 -7.99 -24.73
C VAL A 223 6.36 -8.20 -25.67
N ALA A 224 6.07 -9.44 -26.09
CA ALA A 224 4.92 -9.75 -26.94
C ALA A 224 3.58 -9.47 -26.23
N VAL A 225 3.43 -9.86 -24.96
CA VAL A 225 2.21 -9.60 -24.18
C VAL A 225 2.01 -8.10 -23.93
N ILE A 226 3.08 -7.37 -23.59
CA ILE A 226 3.02 -5.91 -23.39
C ILE A 226 2.66 -5.22 -24.71
N THR A 227 3.24 -5.66 -25.84
CA THR A 227 2.95 -5.09 -27.16
C THR A 227 1.52 -5.40 -27.60
N ALA A 228 1.01 -6.60 -27.33
CA ALA A 228 -0.37 -6.99 -27.60
C ALA A 228 -1.37 -6.21 -26.72
N ALA A 229 -1.04 -6.00 -25.44
CA ALA A 229 -1.87 -5.21 -24.54
C ALA A 229 -1.94 -3.73 -24.97
N ILE A 230 -0.81 -3.15 -25.41
CA ILE A 230 -0.78 -1.78 -25.95
C ILE A 230 -1.57 -1.72 -27.27
N ALA A 231 -1.39 -2.69 -28.17
CA ALA A 231 -2.12 -2.74 -29.44
C ALA A 231 -3.63 -3.04 -29.29
N ALA A 232 -4.05 -3.67 -28.19
CA ALA A 232 -5.46 -3.85 -27.85
C ALA A 232 -6.06 -2.60 -27.19
N ALA A 233 -5.24 -1.82 -26.45
CA ALA A 233 -5.65 -0.57 -25.84
C ALA A 233 -5.72 0.60 -26.85
N ASP A 234 -4.84 0.60 -27.85
CA ASP A 234 -4.95 1.48 -29.02
C ASP A 234 -5.82 0.78 -30.07
N GLU A 235 -7.11 1.15 -30.18
CA GLU A 235 -8.01 0.71 -31.28
C GLU A 235 -7.60 1.27 -32.67
N SER A 236 -6.30 1.27 -33.01
CA SER A 236 -5.81 1.54 -34.36
C SER A 236 -5.45 0.23 -35.07
N VAL A 237 -6.48 -0.37 -35.65
CA VAL A 237 -6.40 -1.55 -36.52
C VAL A 237 -5.42 -1.29 -37.68
N SER A 238 -4.24 -1.91 -37.65
CA SER A 238 -3.43 -2.09 -38.88
C SER A 238 -3.98 -3.29 -39.64
N ASP A 239 -5.07 -3.06 -40.36
CA ASP A 239 -5.64 -4.00 -41.32
C ASP A 239 -4.65 -4.21 -42.48
N GLY A 240 -4.45 -5.47 -42.88
CA GLY A 240 -3.86 -5.78 -44.17
C GLY A 240 -2.41 -6.28 -44.20
N PHE A 241 -2.06 -7.32 -43.45
CA PHE A 241 -0.96 -8.20 -43.85
C PHE A 241 -1.44 -9.65 -44.05
N VAL A 242 -1.67 -10.02 -45.31
CA VAL A 242 -2.00 -11.40 -45.72
C VAL A 242 -0.81 -12.01 -46.44
N VAL A 243 -0.09 -12.90 -45.77
CA VAL A 243 1.01 -13.67 -46.37
C VAL A 243 0.42 -14.83 -47.17
N ARG A 244 0.47 -14.75 -48.51
CA ARG A 244 -0.06 -15.81 -49.38
C ARG A 244 0.90 -17.00 -49.61
N SER A 245 2.21 -16.83 -49.44
CA SER A 245 3.17 -17.95 -49.52
C SER A 245 4.54 -17.59 -48.94
N ILE A 246 5.20 -18.56 -48.32
CA ILE A 246 6.60 -18.45 -47.84
C ILE A 246 7.41 -19.54 -48.54
N ARG A 247 8.57 -19.18 -49.12
CA ARG A 247 9.54 -20.14 -49.68
C ARG A 247 10.94 -19.89 -49.11
N ARG A 248 11.60 -20.97 -48.71
CA ARG A 248 12.96 -20.96 -48.17
C ARG A 248 13.96 -20.64 -49.29
N ARG A 249 14.85 -19.65 -49.09
CA ARG A 249 15.97 -19.43 -50.01
C ARG A 249 17.01 -20.54 -49.84
N LYS A 250 17.70 -20.88 -50.92
CA LYS A 250 18.68 -21.98 -50.98
C LYS A 250 20.12 -21.56 -50.60
N SER A 251 20.33 -20.32 -50.19
CA SER A 251 21.65 -19.74 -49.89
C SER A 251 21.53 -18.80 -48.68
N ASN A 252 22.42 -18.99 -47.70
CA ASN A 252 22.43 -18.31 -46.39
C ASN A 252 23.46 -17.17 -46.29
N LYS A 253 23.86 -16.55 -47.42
CA LYS A 253 24.76 -15.39 -47.35
C LYS A 253 23.95 -14.09 -47.32
N TRP A 254 23.91 -13.45 -46.16
CA TRP A 254 23.69 -12.01 -46.05
C TRP A 254 25.02 -11.31 -46.35
N ASN A 255 25.02 -10.35 -47.27
CA ASN A 255 26.06 -9.35 -47.42
C ASN A 255 25.64 -8.11 -46.66
#